data_AF-A0A9D5HE00-F1
#
_entry.id   AF-A0A9D5HE00-F1
#
_cell.length_a   1.000
_cell.length_b   1.000
_cell.length_c   1.000
_cell.angle_alpha   90.00
_cell.angle_beta   90.00
_cell.angle_gamma   90.00
#
_symmetry.space_group_name_H-M   'P 1'
#
loop_
_entity.id
_entity.type
_entity.pdbx_description
1 polymer ?
#
loop_
_entity_poly.entity_id
_entity_poly.type
_entity_poly.pdbx_seq_one_letter_code
_entity_poly.pdbx_strand_id
1 'polypeptide(L)'
;MKTDVVIVGAGPSGIATAACLNSFSIPNVVIEKEECIASLWKNKAYDRLKLHLAKQFCSLPLMPHSGDTPMFIPKDEFIRYLDDYVKHFMINPVFCTEVVSATFSETSNTWSVISRNKITGEVNEYMSNFLVVATGENSEGIIPEIPGLESFPGEVMHSSLYKSGTGFTGKSVLVVGCGNSGMEIAYDLSNFGAITSISIRSPFHVMSKEMIYLGMVLVKYLPVKVVDELLLMLARFKYGDLSKYGIVRPKNGPLTIKASTGKSAVIDVGTVDKIKTGEIKVVKGLLSIEGTEVLFSDGKSDDFDAIVFATGYKSTANNWLKPSTVGSQGLVVAGGGEKKGKGGSLSPGILGIVGMIVEIEGNGGSPFGIVGMVGNGIEGIGGNVAAGTVGFGREGKGGSWVAGIVGIVGIVGIVGCDGVASGAAGVSRRWRAAWPALHSNALTSKARRNHLWEAMSI
;
A
#
# COMPACT_ATOMS: atom_id res chain seq x y z
N MET A 1 21.97 21.47 4.73
CA MET A 1 21.60 21.04 6.11
C MET A 1 22.00 19.57 6.30
N LYS A 2 22.33 19.12 7.51
CA LYS A 2 22.77 17.74 7.78
C LYS A 2 21.79 17.06 8.72
N THR A 3 21.34 15.85 8.38
CA THR A 3 20.44 15.02 9.19
C THR A 3 20.73 13.55 8.93
N ASP A 4 20.31 12.64 9.80
CA ASP A 4 20.54 11.20 9.56
C ASP A 4 19.57 10.65 8.50
N VAL A 5 18.31 11.06 8.55
CA VAL A 5 17.25 10.56 7.66
C VAL A 5 16.47 11.71 7.03
N VAL A 6 16.32 11.67 5.69
CA VAL A 6 15.35 12.50 4.97
C VAL A 6 14.14 11.65 4.59
N ILE A 7 12.95 12.06 4.99
CA ILE A 7 11.67 11.42 4.64
C ILE A 7 10.94 12.32 3.65
N VAL A 8 10.58 11.78 2.49
CA VAL A 8 9.87 12.53 1.43
C VAL A 8 8.40 12.13 1.43
N GLY A 9 7.53 13.03 1.85
CA GLY A 9 6.08 12.86 1.97
C GLY A 9 5.61 12.75 3.42
N ALA A 10 4.58 13.51 3.79
CA ALA A 10 3.90 13.49 5.09
C ALA A 10 2.52 12.83 5.00
N GLY A 11 2.39 11.79 4.17
CA GLY A 11 1.28 10.84 4.23
C GLY A 11 1.41 9.88 5.43
N PRO A 12 0.46 8.94 5.62
CA PRO A 12 0.48 7.98 6.72
C PRO A 12 1.82 7.25 6.90
N SER A 13 2.44 6.81 5.80
CA SER A 13 3.75 6.13 5.81
C SER A 13 4.88 7.03 6.31
N GLY A 14 4.91 8.30 5.89
CA GLY A 14 5.97 9.24 6.26
C GLY A 14 5.90 9.65 7.72
N ILE A 15 4.70 9.98 8.21
CA ILE A 15 4.52 10.34 9.63
C ILE A 15 4.74 9.13 10.55
N ALA A 16 4.33 7.93 10.15
CA ALA A 16 4.63 6.71 10.90
C ALA A 16 6.14 6.46 11.01
N THR A 17 6.86 6.63 9.90
CA THR A 17 8.32 6.50 9.90
C THR A 17 8.97 7.52 10.83
N ALA A 18 8.53 8.78 10.77
CA ALA A 18 9.04 9.83 11.65
C ALA A 18 8.78 9.53 13.13
N ALA A 19 7.56 9.10 13.50
CA ALA A 19 7.24 8.69 14.88
C ALA A 19 8.15 7.56 15.38
N CYS A 20 8.32 6.53 14.55
CA CYS A 20 9.22 5.43 14.87
C CYS A 20 10.66 5.91 15.07
N LEU A 21 11.22 6.72 14.15
CA LEU A 21 12.58 7.28 14.30
C LEU A 21 12.71 8.18 15.54
N ASN A 22 11.69 8.99 15.83
CA ASN A 22 11.64 9.84 17.02
C ASN A 22 11.67 9.01 18.30
N SER A 23 10.97 7.86 18.35
CA SER A 23 10.99 6.96 19.51
C SER A 23 12.38 6.38 19.81
N PHE A 24 13.26 6.31 18.81
CA PHE A 24 14.67 5.91 18.94
C PHE A 24 15.64 7.10 18.98
N SER A 25 15.14 8.34 19.07
CA SER A 25 15.95 9.56 19.05
C SER A 25 16.84 9.69 17.81
N ILE A 26 16.39 9.20 16.66
CA ILE A 26 17.11 9.31 15.37
C ILE A 26 16.72 10.62 14.68
N PRO A 27 17.67 11.55 14.45
CA PRO A 27 17.42 12.80 13.74
C PRO A 27 16.83 12.57 12.34
N ASN A 28 15.69 13.19 12.07
CA ASN A 28 15.03 13.08 10.78
C ASN A 28 14.38 14.40 10.37
N VAL A 29 14.15 14.56 9.07
CA VAL A 29 13.33 15.65 8.51
C VAL A 29 12.29 15.06 7.58
N VAL A 30 11.03 15.48 7.74
CA VAL A 30 9.94 15.15 6.82
C VAL A 30 9.72 16.32 5.89
N ILE A 31 9.76 16.10 4.59
CA ILE A 31 9.53 17.12 3.56
C ILE A 31 8.21 16.82 2.86
N GLU A 32 7.27 17.77 2.87
CA GLU A 32 5.94 17.63 2.26
C GLU A 32 5.68 18.75 1.25
N LYS A 33 5.23 18.36 0.05
CA LYS A 33 5.00 19.28 -1.06
C LYS A 33 3.75 20.13 -0.87
N GLU A 34 2.76 19.65 -0.12
CA GLU A 34 1.55 20.40 0.18
C GLU A 34 1.64 21.15 1.51
N GLU A 35 0.65 21.99 1.78
CA GLU A 35 0.51 22.80 3.00
C GLU A 35 0.05 22.01 4.23
N CYS A 36 -0.25 20.72 4.08
CA CYS A 36 -0.78 19.89 5.16
C CYS A 36 -0.32 18.43 5.06
N ILE A 37 -0.38 17.73 6.20
CA ILE A 37 -0.19 16.28 6.23
C ILE A 37 -1.32 15.55 5.50
N ALA A 38 -1.03 14.35 4.99
CA ALA A 38 -2.02 13.47 4.40
C ALA A 38 -2.93 14.18 3.38
N SER A 39 -2.34 15.04 2.54
CA SER A 39 -3.05 15.89 1.58
C SER A 39 -3.98 15.12 0.64
N LEU A 40 -3.65 13.87 0.31
CA LEU A 40 -4.56 12.97 -0.43
C LEU A 40 -5.92 12.82 0.30
N TRP A 41 -5.89 12.62 1.62
CA TRP A 41 -7.10 12.45 2.44
C TRP A 41 -7.82 13.77 2.67
N LYS A 42 -7.08 14.85 2.97
CA LYS A 42 -7.69 16.15 3.26
C LYS A 42 -8.22 16.84 2.02
N ASN A 43 -7.44 16.85 0.94
CA ASN A 43 -7.67 17.71 -0.21
C ASN A 43 -8.19 16.96 -1.45
N LYS A 44 -7.97 15.64 -1.59
CA LYS A 44 -8.31 14.90 -2.82
C LYS A 44 -9.40 13.84 -2.65
N ALA A 45 -9.57 13.27 -1.45
CA ALA A 45 -10.62 12.32 -1.19
C ALA A 45 -12.02 12.94 -1.32
N TYR A 46 -12.97 12.16 -1.83
CA TYR A 46 -14.41 12.49 -1.85
C TYR A 46 -15.03 12.36 -0.46
N ASP A 47 -16.18 12.99 -0.26
CA ASP A 47 -16.74 13.24 1.08
C ASP A 47 -17.27 11.98 1.76
N ARG A 48 -17.89 11.09 0.99
CA ARG A 48 -18.45 9.85 1.53
C ARG A 48 -17.42 8.79 1.91
N LEU A 49 -16.14 9.00 1.59
CA LEU A 49 -15.10 7.98 1.71
C LEU A 49 -15.08 7.38 3.12
N LYS A 50 -15.07 6.05 3.17
CA LYS A 50 -14.79 5.29 4.39
C LYS A 50 -13.66 4.32 4.08
N LEU A 51 -12.84 4.02 5.09
CA LEU A 51 -11.84 2.98 4.95
C LEU A 51 -12.51 1.66 4.56
N HIS A 52 -11.87 1.02 3.59
CA HIS A 52 -12.25 -0.27 3.05
C HIS A 52 -11.77 -1.43 3.91
N LEU A 53 -10.69 -1.22 4.66
CA LEU A 53 -10.16 -2.15 5.63
C LEU A 53 -10.72 -1.88 7.03
N ALA A 54 -10.79 -2.94 7.83
CA ALA A 54 -11.21 -2.83 9.22
C ALA A 54 -10.14 -2.14 10.07
N LYS A 55 -10.56 -1.43 11.13
CA LYS A 55 -9.68 -0.60 11.98
C LYS A 55 -8.44 -1.32 12.51
N GLN A 56 -8.53 -2.62 12.76
CA GLN A 56 -7.43 -3.45 13.24
C GLN A 56 -6.25 -3.51 12.25
N PHE A 57 -6.47 -3.16 10.99
CA PHE A 57 -5.46 -3.14 9.93
C PHE A 57 -5.03 -1.71 9.54
N CYS A 58 -5.56 -0.68 10.21
CA CYS A 58 -5.38 0.71 9.80
C CYS A 58 -4.75 1.59 10.88
N SER A 59 -4.23 1.02 11.96
CA SER A 59 -3.48 1.77 12.98
C SER A 59 -2.04 1.98 12.51
N LEU A 60 -1.54 3.20 12.66
CA LEU A 60 -0.12 3.49 12.57
C LEU A 60 0.64 2.91 13.77
N PRO A 61 1.93 2.58 13.59
CA PRO A 61 2.79 2.09 14.67
C PRO A 61 2.73 2.97 15.91
N LEU A 62 2.87 2.37 17.09
CA LEU A 62 2.91 3.05 18.39
C LEU A 62 1.59 3.70 18.86
N MET A 63 0.54 3.75 18.04
CA MET A 63 -0.74 4.36 18.42
C MET A 63 -1.94 3.61 17.84
N PRO A 64 -2.54 2.65 18.58
CA PRO A 64 -3.73 1.94 18.12
C PRO A 64 -4.96 2.86 18.05
N HIS A 65 -5.98 2.44 17.29
CA HIS A 65 -7.30 3.07 17.31
C HIS A 65 -7.97 2.90 18.67
N SER A 66 -8.86 3.82 19.04
CA SER A 66 -9.60 3.70 20.30
C SER A 66 -10.63 2.55 20.25
N GLY A 67 -11.09 2.13 21.43
CA GLY A 67 -12.13 1.10 21.56
C GLY A 67 -13.40 1.46 20.80
N ASP A 68 -13.79 2.74 20.86
CA ASP A 68 -15.04 3.27 20.32
C ASP A 68 -14.99 3.55 18.81
N THR A 69 -13.80 3.54 18.19
CA THR A 69 -13.64 3.74 16.75
C THR A 69 -14.47 2.71 15.96
N PRO A 70 -15.26 3.12 14.95
CA PRO A 70 -16.01 2.19 14.10
C PRO A 70 -15.11 1.17 13.42
N MET A 71 -15.67 0.00 13.09
CA MET A 71 -14.90 -1.04 12.37
C MET A 71 -14.38 -0.52 11.03
N PHE A 72 -15.18 0.26 10.29
CA PHE A 72 -14.78 0.90 9.04
C PHE A 72 -14.79 2.42 9.23
N ILE A 73 -13.60 3.00 9.34
CA ILE A 73 -13.39 4.38 9.79
C ILE A 73 -13.81 5.37 8.69
N PRO A 74 -14.69 6.35 8.97
CA PRO A 74 -14.97 7.45 8.05
C PRO A 74 -13.73 8.33 7.78
N LYS A 75 -13.66 8.94 6.58
CA LYS A 75 -12.56 9.84 6.18
C LYS A 75 -12.18 10.83 7.28
N ASP A 76 -13.15 11.56 7.82
CA ASP A 76 -12.89 12.64 8.78
C ASP A 76 -12.38 12.12 10.13
N GLU A 77 -12.80 10.93 10.55
CA GLU A 77 -12.27 10.30 11.76
C GLU A 77 -10.84 9.80 11.55
N PHE A 78 -10.54 9.26 10.36
CA PHE A 78 -9.19 8.87 10.02
C PHE A 78 -8.25 10.09 9.92
N ILE A 79 -8.72 11.21 9.36
CA ILE A 79 -7.95 12.47 9.33
C ILE A 79 -7.66 12.97 10.76
N ARG A 80 -8.67 12.98 11.64
CA ARG A 80 -8.46 13.33 13.06
C ARG A 80 -7.42 12.46 13.72
N TYR A 81 -7.47 11.14 13.49
CA TYR A 81 -6.47 10.20 13.98
C TYR A 81 -5.05 10.55 13.51
N LEU A 82 -4.85 10.93 12.24
CA LEU A 82 -3.54 11.34 11.73
C LEU A 82 -3.06 12.67 12.32
N ASP A 83 -3.96 13.64 12.51
CA ASP A 83 -3.64 14.91 13.15
C ASP A 83 -3.22 14.71 14.62
N ASP A 84 -3.92 13.85 15.34
CA ASP A 84 -3.58 13.50 16.73
C ASP A 84 -2.26 12.72 16.79
N TYR A 85 -1.98 11.86 15.80
CA TYR A 85 -0.71 11.13 15.69
C TYR A 85 0.48 12.08 15.56
N VAL A 86 0.39 13.04 14.64
CA VAL A 86 1.44 14.04 14.41
C VAL A 86 1.70 14.89 15.65
N LYS A 87 0.63 15.31 16.36
CA LYS A 87 0.74 16.04 17.63
C LYS A 87 1.40 15.20 18.72
N HIS A 88 0.96 13.94 18.88
CA HIS A 88 1.46 13.04 19.92
C HIS A 88 2.96 12.75 19.79
N PHE A 89 3.43 12.52 18.56
CA PHE A 89 4.85 12.22 18.28
C PHE A 89 5.69 13.45 17.92
N MET A 90 5.14 14.67 18.09
CA MET A 90 5.80 15.96 17.81
C MET A 90 6.46 16.01 16.43
N ILE A 91 5.77 15.49 15.41
CA ILE A 91 6.28 15.48 14.04
C ILE A 91 6.01 16.85 13.42
N ASN A 92 7.05 17.51 12.91
CA ASN A 92 6.94 18.82 12.29
C ASN A 92 7.48 18.80 10.85
N PRO A 93 6.65 18.44 9.86
CA PRO A 93 7.08 18.43 8.46
C PRO A 93 7.41 19.83 7.93
N VAL A 94 8.37 19.89 7.02
CA VAL A 94 8.65 21.09 6.21
C VAL A 94 7.65 21.11 5.06
N PHE A 95 6.58 21.89 5.23
CA PHE A 95 5.47 21.99 4.26
C PHE A 95 5.81 22.86 3.04
N CYS A 96 4.92 22.79 2.05
CA CYS A 96 4.99 23.53 0.79
C CYS A 96 6.35 23.36 0.08
N THR A 97 7.02 22.24 0.31
CA THR A 97 8.40 22.02 -0.12
C THR A 97 8.48 20.73 -0.91
N GLU A 98 8.75 20.84 -2.20
CA GLU A 98 8.85 19.71 -3.11
C GLU A 98 10.29 19.23 -3.21
N VAL A 99 10.50 17.92 -3.14
CA VAL A 99 11.81 17.33 -3.48
C VAL A 99 11.94 17.27 -5.00
N VAL A 100 12.92 17.98 -5.53
CA VAL A 100 13.16 18.10 -6.98
C VAL A 100 14.21 17.13 -7.49
N SER A 101 15.12 16.69 -6.62
CA SER A 101 16.17 15.73 -6.97
C SER A 101 16.68 15.02 -5.73
N ALA A 102 16.92 13.72 -5.82
CA ALA A 102 17.65 12.95 -4.81
C ALA A 102 18.72 12.09 -5.52
N THR A 103 19.97 12.22 -5.07
CA THR A 103 21.12 11.50 -5.64
C THR A 103 21.99 10.96 -4.52
N PHE A 104 22.43 9.71 -4.65
CA PHE A 104 23.42 9.11 -3.77
C PHE A 104 24.83 9.42 -4.27
N SER A 105 25.69 9.86 -3.38
CA SER A 105 27.11 10.05 -3.66
C SER A 105 27.89 8.86 -3.12
N GLU A 106 28.54 8.11 -4.00
CA GLU A 106 29.43 7.00 -3.60
C GLU A 106 30.68 7.51 -2.87
N THR A 107 31.15 8.72 -3.19
CA THR A 107 32.35 9.31 -2.58
C THR A 107 32.13 9.66 -1.11
N SER A 108 30.99 10.26 -0.78
CA SER A 108 30.66 10.65 0.60
C SER A 108 29.79 9.62 1.31
N ASN A 109 29.32 8.58 0.60
CA ASN A 109 28.44 7.54 1.10
C ASN A 109 27.14 8.12 1.72
N THR A 110 26.61 9.19 1.11
CA THR A 110 25.44 9.94 1.61
C THR A 110 24.52 10.35 0.47
N TRP A 111 23.27 10.62 0.82
CA TRP A 111 22.25 11.22 -0.03
C TRP A 111 22.39 12.73 -0.06
N SER A 112 22.40 13.31 -1.25
CA SER A 112 22.09 14.73 -1.50
C SER A 112 20.65 14.82 -2.01
N VAL A 113 19.79 15.48 -1.22
CA VAL A 113 18.38 15.71 -1.52
C VAL A 113 18.17 17.21 -1.70
N ILE A 114 17.79 17.60 -2.90
CA ILE A 114 17.48 18.98 -3.27
C ILE A 114 15.97 19.15 -3.20
N SER A 115 15.55 20.17 -2.46
CA SER A 115 14.16 20.56 -2.34
C SER A 115 13.95 22.02 -2.73
N ARG A 116 12.73 22.35 -3.11
CA ARG A 116 12.30 23.70 -3.45
C ARG A 116 11.00 24.03 -2.72
N ASN A 117 10.99 25.14 -1.99
CA ASN A 117 9.76 25.68 -1.44
C ASN A 117 8.91 26.27 -2.57
N LYS A 118 7.67 25.80 -2.73
CA LYS A 118 6.73 26.18 -3.79
C LYS A 118 6.22 27.62 -3.64
N ILE A 119 6.29 28.20 -2.44
CA ILE A 119 5.82 29.56 -2.15
C ILE A 119 6.96 30.56 -2.29
N THR A 120 8.09 30.31 -1.62
CA THR A 120 9.22 31.27 -1.58
C THR A 120 10.21 31.07 -2.71
N GLY A 121 10.19 29.91 -3.39
CA GLY A 121 11.19 29.53 -4.38
C GLY A 121 12.54 29.12 -3.78
N GLU A 122 12.68 29.15 -2.44
CA GLU A 122 13.90 28.81 -1.74
C GLU A 122 14.33 27.37 -2.03
N VAL A 123 15.61 27.19 -2.36
CA VAL A 123 16.19 25.88 -2.64
C VAL A 123 17.07 25.45 -1.47
N ASN A 124 16.78 24.27 -0.93
CA ASN A 124 17.51 23.71 0.18
C ASN A 124 18.11 22.36 -0.19
N GLU A 125 19.37 22.14 0.20
CA GLU A 125 20.07 20.86 0.05
C GLU A 125 20.23 20.18 1.41
N TYR A 126 19.81 18.92 1.47
CA TYR A 126 19.93 18.05 2.64
C TYR A 126 20.94 16.94 2.35
N MET A 127 21.92 16.81 3.23
CA MET A 127 22.86 15.71 3.25
C MET A 127 22.44 14.71 4.32
N SER A 128 22.23 13.44 3.94
CA SER A 128 21.75 12.40 4.86
C SER A 128 22.33 11.01 4.63
N ASN A 129 22.31 10.17 5.66
CA ASN A 129 22.76 8.78 5.57
C ASN A 129 21.68 7.90 4.91
N PHE A 130 20.41 8.23 5.15
CA PHE A 130 19.27 7.47 4.64
C PHE A 130 18.23 8.38 3.98
N LEU A 131 17.65 7.86 2.90
CA LEU A 131 16.49 8.44 2.23
C LEU A 131 15.31 7.49 2.39
N VAL A 132 14.20 8.02 2.91
CA VAL A 132 12.90 7.35 2.96
C VAL A 132 11.98 7.96 1.93
N VAL A 133 11.52 7.14 0.99
CA VAL A 133 10.52 7.54 -0.01
C VAL A 133 9.14 7.18 0.50
N ALA A 134 8.36 8.18 0.90
CA ALA A 134 7.00 8.05 1.45
C ALA A 134 5.97 8.90 0.69
N THR A 135 6.18 9.10 -0.61
CA THR A 135 5.32 9.92 -1.48
C THR A 135 4.02 9.20 -1.89
N GLY A 136 3.90 7.90 -1.61
CA GLY A 136 2.75 7.07 -1.97
C GLY A 136 2.70 6.71 -3.46
N GLU A 137 1.94 5.66 -3.78
CA GLU A 137 1.75 5.19 -5.16
C GLU A 137 0.71 6.02 -5.93
N ASN A 138 -0.26 6.59 -5.21
CA ASN A 138 -1.38 7.33 -5.77
C ASN A 138 -1.14 8.84 -5.76
N SER A 139 -0.09 9.28 -6.46
CA SER A 139 0.35 10.69 -6.42
C SER A 139 -0.35 11.57 -7.46
N GLU A 140 -0.34 11.17 -8.73
CA GLU A 140 -0.86 11.97 -9.84
C GLU A 140 -1.93 11.19 -10.59
N GLY A 141 -3.11 11.78 -10.78
CA GLY A 141 -4.21 11.14 -11.49
C GLY A 141 -3.89 10.92 -12.97
N ILE A 142 -4.37 9.82 -13.54
CA ILE A 142 -4.14 9.48 -14.94
C ILE A 142 -5.44 9.69 -15.70
N ILE A 143 -5.48 10.69 -16.59
CA ILE A 143 -6.51 10.77 -17.64
C ILE A 143 -5.86 10.22 -18.92
N PRO A 144 -6.35 9.10 -19.47
CA PRO A 144 -5.77 8.54 -20.68
C PRO A 144 -6.02 9.47 -21.88
N GLU A 145 -5.10 9.45 -22.84
CA GLU A 145 -5.31 10.12 -24.13
C GLU A 145 -6.49 9.44 -24.85
N ILE A 146 -7.54 10.21 -25.08
CA ILE A 146 -8.78 9.76 -25.72
C ILE A 146 -9.02 10.59 -26.97
N PRO A 147 -9.17 9.96 -28.15
CA PRO A 147 -9.53 10.66 -29.36
C PRO A 147 -10.80 11.51 -29.18
N GLY A 148 -10.67 12.81 -29.42
CA GLY A 148 -11.78 13.76 -29.40
C GLY A 148 -12.22 14.24 -28.00
N LEU A 149 -11.52 13.89 -26.92
CA LEU A 149 -11.83 14.37 -25.57
C LEU A 149 -11.86 15.91 -25.47
N GLU A 150 -10.96 16.60 -26.17
CA GLU A 150 -10.92 18.07 -26.24
C GLU A 150 -12.17 18.69 -26.88
N SER A 151 -12.96 17.91 -27.62
CA SER A 151 -14.22 18.37 -28.21
C SER A 151 -15.41 18.30 -27.25
N PHE A 152 -15.24 17.65 -26.10
CA PHE A 152 -16.33 17.44 -25.14
C PHE A 152 -16.71 18.78 -24.48
N PRO A 153 -17.94 19.27 -24.65
CA PRO A 153 -18.33 20.59 -24.13
C PRO A 153 -18.66 20.58 -22.63
N GLY A 154 -18.83 19.38 -22.06
CA GLY A 154 -19.22 19.19 -20.67
C GLY A 154 -18.05 19.13 -19.69
N GLU A 155 -18.35 18.78 -18.44
CA GLU A 155 -17.35 18.72 -17.38
C GLU A 155 -16.52 17.44 -17.47
N VAL A 156 -15.19 17.57 -17.53
CA VAL A 156 -14.26 16.44 -17.50
C VAL A 156 -13.38 16.55 -16.27
N MET A 157 -13.32 15.49 -15.47
CA MET A 157 -12.46 15.46 -14.29
C MET A 157 -11.87 14.08 -14.02
N HIS A 158 -10.73 14.05 -13.33
CA HIS A 158 -10.22 12.84 -12.69
C HIS A 158 -10.89 12.64 -11.32
N SER A 159 -10.97 11.39 -10.84
CA SER A 159 -11.56 11.04 -9.54
C SER A 159 -10.95 11.79 -8.35
N SER A 160 -9.70 12.26 -8.47
CA SER A 160 -9.01 13.06 -7.45
C SER A 160 -9.53 14.49 -7.30
N LEU A 161 -10.35 14.96 -8.25
CA LEU A 161 -11.04 16.25 -8.19
C LEU A 161 -12.51 16.10 -7.79
N TYR A 162 -13.05 14.88 -7.84
CA TYR A 162 -14.41 14.60 -7.44
C TYR A 162 -14.59 14.72 -5.91
N LYS A 163 -15.65 15.41 -5.49
CA LYS A 163 -15.98 15.62 -4.06
C LYS A 163 -17.25 14.93 -3.61
N SER A 164 -18.33 15.17 -4.34
CA SER A 164 -19.62 14.51 -4.12
C SER A 164 -20.47 14.57 -5.39
N GLY A 165 -21.57 13.84 -5.41
CA GLY A 165 -22.58 13.90 -6.47
C GLY A 165 -23.38 15.22 -6.49
N THR A 166 -23.13 16.12 -5.55
CA THR A 166 -23.77 17.44 -5.49
C THR A 166 -23.50 18.21 -6.79
N GLY A 167 -24.55 18.67 -7.47
CA GLY A 167 -24.45 19.40 -8.74
C GLY A 167 -24.56 18.53 -10.00
N PHE A 168 -24.75 17.21 -9.85
CA PHE A 168 -24.99 16.27 -10.95
C PHE A 168 -26.44 15.78 -11.05
N THR A 169 -27.35 16.27 -10.22
CA THR A 169 -28.77 15.89 -10.26
C THR A 169 -29.36 16.13 -11.65
N GLY A 170 -29.95 15.09 -12.23
CA GLY A 170 -30.54 15.12 -13.57
C GLY A 170 -29.56 15.10 -14.74
N LYS A 171 -28.23 15.18 -14.49
CA LYS A 171 -27.21 15.12 -15.55
C LYS A 171 -26.90 13.68 -15.94
N SER A 172 -26.62 13.45 -17.22
CA SER A 172 -26.03 12.20 -17.73
C SER A 172 -24.53 12.19 -17.43
N VAL A 173 -24.07 11.29 -16.57
CA VAL A 173 -22.66 11.24 -16.13
C VAL A 173 -22.04 9.89 -16.45
N LEU A 174 -20.90 9.92 -17.14
CA LEU A 174 -20.10 8.74 -17.42
C LEU A 174 -18.93 8.63 -16.42
N VAL A 175 -18.88 7.53 -15.67
CA VAL A 175 -17.72 7.16 -14.86
C VAL A 175 -16.85 6.19 -15.64
N VAL A 176 -15.62 6.60 -15.97
CA VAL A 176 -14.67 5.76 -16.71
C VAL A 176 -13.76 5.02 -15.74
N GLY A 177 -13.94 3.70 -15.64
CA GLY A 177 -13.14 2.83 -14.78
C GLY A 177 -13.95 2.22 -13.65
N CYS A 178 -13.65 0.95 -13.35
CA CYS A 178 -14.38 0.11 -12.40
C CYS A 178 -13.54 -0.29 -11.18
N GLY A 179 -12.55 0.53 -10.80
CA GLY A 179 -11.84 0.38 -9.53
C GLY A 179 -12.71 0.77 -8.34
N ASN A 180 -12.13 0.74 -7.12
CA ASN A 180 -12.81 1.18 -5.90
C ASN A 180 -13.40 2.59 -6.05
N SER A 181 -12.57 3.59 -6.41
CA SER A 181 -13.03 4.95 -6.75
C SER A 181 -14.21 4.96 -7.72
N GLY A 182 -14.10 4.28 -8.87
CA GLY A 182 -15.13 4.36 -9.92
C GLY A 182 -16.48 3.80 -9.47
N MET A 183 -16.46 2.67 -8.76
CA MET A 183 -17.68 2.05 -8.24
C MET A 183 -18.33 2.87 -7.13
N GLU A 184 -17.53 3.47 -6.26
CA GLU A 184 -17.98 4.34 -5.18
C GLU A 184 -18.52 5.69 -5.68
N ILE A 185 -17.88 6.29 -6.69
CA ILE A 185 -18.32 7.52 -7.35
C ILE A 185 -19.61 7.29 -8.12
N ALA A 186 -19.71 6.20 -8.89
CA ALA A 186 -20.95 5.86 -9.61
C ALA A 186 -22.13 5.66 -8.65
N TYR A 187 -21.87 5.04 -7.50
CA TYR A 187 -22.88 4.90 -6.45
C TYR A 187 -23.31 6.25 -5.86
N ASP A 188 -22.35 7.15 -5.60
CA ASP A 188 -22.64 8.48 -5.07
C ASP A 188 -23.45 9.33 -6.07
N LEU A 189 -23.00 9.42 -7.31
CA LEU A 189 -23.69 10.11 -8.39
C LEU A 189 -25.15 9.65 -8.52
N SER A 190 -25.38 8.34 -8.53
CA SER A 190 -26.74 7.78 -8.61
C SER A 190 -27.59 8.13 -7.39
N ASN A 191 -27.02 8.16 -6.18
CA ASN A 191 -27.75 8.60 -4.97
C ASN A 191 -28.13 10.08 -4.99
N PHE A 192 -27.32 10.91 -5.66
CA PHE A 192 -27.61 12.34 -5.85
C PHE A 192 -28.50 12.62 -7.07
N GLY A 193 -29.04 11.58 -7.72
CA GLY A 193 -30.00 11.68 -8.81
C GLY A 193 -29.37 11.95 -10.18
N ALA A 194 -28.08 11.67 -10.37
CA ALA A 194 -27.46 11.69 -11.70
C ALA A 194 -27.85 10.44 -12.50
N ILE A 195 -28.08 10.60 -13.80
CA ILE A 195 -28.28 9.49 -14.74
C ILE A 195 -26.90 8.88 -15.01
N THR A 196 -26.56 7.83 -14.26
CA THR A 196 -25.18 7.38 -14.13
C THR A 196 -24.88 6.18 -15.03
N SER A 197 -23.82 6.27 -15.82
CA SER A 197 -23.23 5.14 -16.54
C SER A 197 -21.81 4.86 -16.04
N ILE A 198 -21.42 3.59 -15.98
CA ILE A 198 -20.05 3.18 -15.63
C ILE A 198 -19.42 2.34 -16.74
N SER A 199 -18.26 2.77 -17.22
CA SER A 199 -17.49 2.06 -18.23
C SER A 199 -16.63 0.96 -17.59
N ILE A 200 -16.91 -0.29 -17.97
CA ILE A 200 -16.22 -1.48 -17.49
C ILE A 200 -15.49 -2.14 -18.66
N ARG A 201 -14.17 -1.98 -18.69
CA ARG A 201 -13.31 -2.55 -19.74
C ARG A 201 -12.80 -3.95 -19.42
N SER A 202 -12.50 -4.23 -18.16
CA SER A 202 -11.74 -5.43 -17.77
C SER A 202 -12.46 -6.22 -16.68
N PRO A 203 -12.30 -7.56 -16.64
CA PRO A 203 -12.82 -8.39 -15.55
C PRO A 203 -12.27 -7.98 -14.19
N PHE A 204 -13.11 -8.03 -13.16
CA PHE A 204 -12.71 -7.77 -11.77
C PHE A 204 -13.58 -8.55 -10.78
N HIS A 205 -13.06 -8.71 -9.56
CA HIS A 205 -13.83 -9.33 -8.47
C HIS A 205 -14.55 -8.26 -7.68
N VAL A 206 -15.82 -8.50 -7.39
CA VAL A 206 -16.61 -7.72 -6.43
C VAL A 206 -16.69 -8.48 -5.11
N MET A 207 -16.36 -7.80 -4.02
CA MET A 207 -16.32 -8.33 -2.66
C MET A 207 -17.05 -7.40 -1.70
N SER A 208 -17.50 -7.91 -0.56
CA SER A 208 -17.95 -7.07 0.56
C SER A 208 -16.79 -6.81 1.52
N LYS A 209 -16.91 -5.79 2.38
CA LYS A 209 -15.89 -5.49 3.39
C LYS A 209 -15.68 -6.67 4.35
N GLU A 210 -16.75 -7.36 4.70
CA GLU A 210 -16.74 -8.53 5.58
C GLU A 210 -16.01 -9.72 4.94
N MET A 211 -16.21 -9.93 3.63
CA MET A 211 -15.47 -10.95 2.89
C MET A 211 -13.97 -10.64 2.86
N ILE A 212 -13.59 -9.38 2.61
CA ILE A 212 -12.17 -8.99 2.63
C ILE A 212 -11.58 -9.16 4.03
N TYR A 213 -12.28 -8.73 5.08
CA TYR A 213 -11.87 -8.95 6.46
C TYR A 213 -11.65 -10.44 6.76
N LEU A 214 -12.63 -11.28 6.43
CA LEU A 214 -12.52 -12.73 6.59
C LEU A 214 -11.32 -13.29 5.82
N GLY A 215 -11.15 -12.86 4.57
CA GLY A 215 -10.01 -13.24 3.74
C GLY A 215 -8.67 -12.92 4.40
N MET A 216 -8.53 -11.69 4.89
CA MET A 216 -7.31 -11.21 5.58
C MET A 216 -7.03 -11.95 6.89
N VAL A 217 -8.06 -12.38 7.62
CA VAL A 217 -7.91 -13.21 8.82
C VAL A 217 -7.47 -14.63 8.43
N LEU A 218 -8.15 -15.24 7.46
CA LEU A 218 -7.93 -16.64 7.10
C LEU A 218 -6.59 -16.89 6.42
N VAL A 219 -6.07 -15.95 5.62
CA VAL A 219 -4.73 -16.12 4.99
C VAL A 219 -3.58 -16.24 5.99
N LYS A 220 -3.80 -15.87 7.26
CA LYS A 220 -2.81 -16.10 8.33
C LYS A 220 -2.67 -17.59 8.69
N TYR A 221 -3.71 -18.39 8.41
CA TYR A 221 -3.81 -19.77 8.84
C TYR A 221 -3.95 -20.75 7.67
N LEU A 222 -4.44 -20.30 6.51
CA LEU A 222 -4.77 -21.13 5.36
C LEU A 222 -4.04 -20.68 4.09
N PRO A 223 -3.76 -21.60 3.14
CA PRO A 223 -3.22 -21.23 1.83
C PRO A 223 -4.15 -20.29 1.06
N VAL A 224 -3.57 -19.28 0.38
CA VAL A 224 -4.30 -18.26 -0.42
C VAL A 224 -5.36 -18.87 -1.34
N LYS A 225 -5.05 -19.98 -2.03
CA LYS A 225 -6.02 -20.66 -2.92
C LYS A 225 -7.28 -21.14 -2.20
N VAL A 226 -7.13 -21.70 -1.00
CA VAL A 226 -8.26 -22.19 -0.20
C VAL A 226 -9.14 -21.02 0.24
N VAL A 227 -8.50 -19.92 0.66
CA VAL A 227 -9.21 -18.71 1.04
C VAL A 227 -9.93 -18.10 -0.17
N ASP A 228 -9.27 -18.02 -1.33
CA ASP A 228 -9.87 -17.52 -2.56
C ASP A 228 -11.12 -18.32 -2.97
N GLU A 229 -11.08 -19.65 -2.94
CA GLU A 229 -12.27 -20.47 -3.26
C GLU A 229 -13.44 -20.20 -2.31
N LEU A 230 -13.17 -20.05 -1.01
CA LEU A 230 -14.18 -19.66 -0.03
C LEU A 230 -14.75 -18.27 -0.34
N LEU A 231 -13.90 -17.27 -0.59
CA LEU A 231 -14.34 -15.91 -0.92
C LEU A 231 -15.18 -15.89 -2.20
N LEU A 232 -14.79 -16.67 -3.22
CA LEU A 232 -15.54 -16.79 -4.46
C LEU A 232 -16.89 -17.47 -4.25
N MET A 233 -16.97 -18.50 -3.40
CA MET A 233 -18.23 -19.12 -2.99
C MET A 233 -19.16 -18.10 -2.32
N LEU A 234 -18.66 -17.35 -1.33
CA LEU A 234 -19.42 -16.32 -0.64
C LEU A 234 -19.87 -15.19 -1.58
N ALA A 235 -19.00 -14.76 -2.49
CA ALA A 235 -19.31 -13.74 -3.50
C ALA A 235 -20.36 -14.22 -4.51
N ARG A 236 -20.35 -15.51 -4.90
CA ARG A 236 -21.39 -16.12 -5.74
C ARG A 236 -22.73 -16.14 -5.01
N PHE A 237 -22.74 -16.50 -3.72
CA PHE A 237 -23.96 -16.51 -2.92
C PHE A 237 -24.56 -15.11 -2.75
N LYS A 238 -23.74 -14.10 -2.41
CA LYS A 238 -24.21 -12.73 -2.20
C LYS A 238 -24.61 -12.02 -3.49
N TYR A 239 -23.76 -12.06 -4.51
CA TYR A 239 -23.95 -11.23 -5.71
C TYR A 239 -24.61 -11.97 -6.86
N GLY A 240 -24.58 -13.31 -6.87
CA GLY A 240 -25.05 -14.13 -7.98
C GLY A 240 -24.12 -14.07 -9.20
N ASP A 241 -24.69 -14.35 -10.37
CA ASP A 241 -24.02 -14.11 -11.65
C ASP A 241 -24.24 -12.67 -12.13
N LEU A 242 -23.15 -11.91 -12.16
CA LEU A 242 -23.15 -10.51 -12.62
C LEU A 242 -22.80 -10.37 -14.10
N SER A 243 -22.50 -11.47 -14.80
CA SER A 243 -22.11 -11.45 -16.23
C SER A 243 -23.22 -10.86 -17.10
N LYS A 244 -24.48 -11.14 -16.75
CA LYS A 244 -25.69 -10.57 -17.39
C LYS A 244 -25.80 -9.05 -17.27
N TYR A 245 -25.07 -8.43 -16.34
CA TYR A 245 -24.97 -6.98 -16.17
C TYR A 245 -23.64 -6.42 -16.69
N GLY A 246 -22.86 -7.21 -17.44
CA GLY A 246 -21.58 -6.77 -18.01
C GLY A 246 -20.38 -6.87 -17.06
N ILE A 247 -20.54 -7.39 -15.83
CA ILE A 247 -19.45 -7.59 -14.88
C ILE A 247 -18.97 -9.04 -14.93
N VAL A 248 -17.76 -9.24 -15.43
CA VAL A 248 -17.15 -10.57 -15.56
C VAL A 248 -16.11 -10.78 -14.46
N ARG A 249 -16.17 -11.93 -13.78
CA ARG A 249 -15.17 -12.32 -12.79
C ARG A 249 -13.90 -12.87 -13.46
N PRO A 250 -12.70 -12.49 -13.00
CA PRO A 250 -11.45 -13.11 -13.42
C PRO A 250 -11.37 -14.61 -13.11
N LYS A 251 -10.49 -15.32 -13.81
CA LYS A 251 -10.23 -16.76 -13.57
C LYS A 251 -9.50 -17.02 -12.24
N ASN A 252 -8.49 -16.21 -11.92
CA ASN A 252 -7.74 -16.32 -10.68
C ASN A 252 -8.53 -15.67 -9.54
N GLY A 253 -8.37 -16.16 -8.31
CA GLY A 253 -9.04 -15.60 -7.13
C GLY A 253 -8.56 -14.20 -6.74
N PRO A 254 -9.35 -13.47 -5.94
CA PRO A 254 -9.08 -12.07 -5.60
C PRO A 254 -7.74 -11.84 -4.90
N LEU A 255 -7.36 -12.68 -3.94
CA LEU A 255 -6.12 -12.55 -3.20
C LEU A 255 -4.92 -13.01 -4.02
N THR A 256 -5.11 -14.03 -4.87
CA THR A 256 -4.09 -14.44 -5.84
C THR A 256 -3.77 -13.31 -6.82
N ILE A 257 -4.79 -12.65 -7.38
CA ILE A 257 -4.60 -11.49 -8.28
C ILE A 257 -3.88 -10.36 -7.57
N LYS A 258 -4.25 -10.05 -6.33
CA LYS A 258 -3.56 -9.04 -5.52
C LYS A 258 -2.08 -9.37 -5.37
N ALA A 259 -1.75 -10.59 -4.98
CA ALA A 259 -0.36 -11.03 -4.79
C ALA A 259 0.47 -11.02 -6.09
N SER A 260 -0.14 -11.32 -7.24
CA SER A 260 0.59 -11.41 -8.51
C SER A 260 0.64 -10.12 -9.32
N THR A 261 -0.33 -9.23 -9.17
CA THR A 261 -0.49 -8.04 -10.02
C THR A 261 -0.61 -6.72 -9.25
N GLY A 262 -0.67 -6.77 -7.92
CA GLY A 262 -0.96 -5.59 -7.09
C GLY A 262 -2.44 -5.14 -7.13
N LYS A 263 -3.25 -5.62 -8.08
CA LYS A 263 -4.66 -5.22 -8.24
C LYS A 263 -5.55 -5.83 -7.15
N SER A 264 -6.21 -4.97 -6.39
CA SER A 264 -7.16 -5.39 -5.36
C SER A 264 -8.53 -5.71 -5.96
N ALA A 265 -9.29 -6.57 -5.29
CA ALA A 265 -10.71 -6.72 -5.55
C ALA A 265 -11.46 -5.41 -5.23
N VAL A 266 -12.55 -5.17 -5.94
CA VAL A 266 -13.44 -4.03 -5.69
C VAL A 266 -14.33 -4.35 -4.50
N ILE A 267 -14.42 -3.39 -3.58
CA ILE A 267 -15.31 -3.47 -2.45
C ILE A 267 -16.62 -2.76 -2.82
N ASP A 268 -17.70 -3.54 -2.87
CA ASP A 268 -19.01 -3.00 -3.15
C ASP A 268 -19.56 -2.24 -1.93
N VAL A 269 -20.10 -1.05 -2.22
CA VAL A 269 -20.73 -0.16 -1.25
C VAL A 269 -22.23 0.03 -1.54
N GLY A 270 -22.80 -0.79 -2.43
CA GLY A 270 -24.18 -0.73 -2.90
C GLY A 270 -24.32 -0.48 -4.41
N THR A 271 -23.20 -0.28 -5.12
CA THR A 271 -23.16 -0.06 -6.56
C THR A 271 -23.74 -1.24 -7.33
N VAL A 272 -23.46 -2.47 -6.90
CA VAL A 272 -23.97 -3.67 -7.58
C VAL A 272 -25.50 -3.72 -7.55
N ASP A 273 -26.13 -3.35 -6.44
CA ASP A 273 -27.59 -3.38 -6.35
C ASP A 273 -28.22 -2.34 -7.28
N LYS A 274 -27.63 -1.14 -7.39
CA LYS A 274 -28.05 -0.13 -8.37
C LYS A 274 -27.83 -0.53 -9.83
N ILE A 275 -26.80 -1.31 -10.11
CA ILE A 275 -26.59 -1.91 -11.43
C ILE A 275 -27.69 -2.95 -11.72
N LYS A 276 -28.08 -3.75 -10.71
CA LYS A 276 -29.14 -4.76 -10.86
C LYS A 276 -30.52 -4.14 -11.07
N THR A 277 -30.82 -3.01 -10.41
CA THR A 277 -32.09 -2.27 -10.58
C THR A 277 -32.12 -1.43 -11.85
N GLY A 278 -30.98 -1.22 -12.50
CA GLY A 278 -30.86 -0.41 -13.72
C GLY A 278 -30.65 1.09 -13.45
N GLU A 279 -30.53 1.50 -12.20
CA GLU A 279 -30.20 2.89 -11.81
C GLU A 279 -28.78 3.31 -12.21
N ILE A 280 -27.87 2.34 -12.38
CA ILE A 280 -26.54 2.54 -12.97
C ILE A 280 -26.40 1.64 -14.19
N LYS A 281 -26.18 2.25 -15.36
CA LYS A 281 -25.97 1.54 -16.63
C LYS A 281 -24.50 1.10 -16.76
N VAL A 282 -24.25 -0.16 -17.09
CA VAL A 282 -22.90 -0.63 -17.43
C VAL A 282 -22.67 -0.50 -18.93
N VAL A 283 -21.62 0.23 -19.31
CA VAL A 283 -21.19 0.42 -20.70
C VAL A 283 -19.79 -0.16 -20.92
N LYS A 284 -19.43 -0.40 -22.18
CA LYS A 284 -18.11 -0.96 -22.54
C LYS A 284 -17.02 0.10 -22.50
N GLY A 285 -15.78 -0.30 -22.83
CA GLY A 285 -14.64 0.61 -22.82
C GLY A 285 -14.85 1.76 -23.78
N LEU A 286 -14.56 2.99 -23.33
CA LEU A 286 -14.60 4.19 -24.17
C LEU A 286 -13.57 4.08 -25.30
N LEU A 287 -13.97 4.42 -26.53
CA LEU A 287 -13.11 4.47 -27.72
C LEU A 287 -12.78 5.89 -28.16
N SER A 288 -13.79 6.73 -28.33
CA SER A 288 -13.64 8.11 -28.82
C SER A 288 -14.82 8.98 -28.37
N ILE A 289 -14.66 10.29 -28.51
CA ILE A 289 -15.65 11.29 -28.14
C ILE A 289 -15.84 12.26 -29.32
N GLU A 290 -17.08 12.62 -29.62
CA GLU A 290 -17.43 13.64 -30.62
C GLU A 290 -18.52 14.56 -30.04
N GLY A 291 -18.15 15.77 -29.61
CA GLY A 291 -19.08 16.64 -28.89
C GLY A 291 -19.54 15.99 -27.58
N THR A 292 -20.83 15.83 -27.36
CA THR A 292 -21.40 15.14 -26.18
C THR A 292 -21.46 13.62 -26.32
N GLU A 293 -21.31 13.11 -27.55
CA GLU A 293 -21.46 11.70 -27.86
C GLU A 293 -20.18 10.93 -27.53
N VAL A 294 -20.32 9.84 -26.77
CA VAL A 294 -19.22 8.94 -26.41
C VAL A 294 -19.42 7.60 -27.09
N LEU A 295 -18.45 7.18 -27.91
CA LEU A 295 -18.45 5.88 -28.60
C LEU A 295 -17.76 4.81 -27.73
N PHE A 296 -18.41 3.65 -27.61
CA PHE A 296 -17.92 2.51 -26.83
C PHE A 296 -17.42 1.35 -27.72
N SER A 297 -16.66 0.45 -27.12
CA SER A 297 -15.99 -0.65 -27.83
C SER A 297 -16.92 -1.73 -28.41
N ASP A 298 -18.21 -1.70 -28.08
CA ASP A 298 -19.24 -2.55 -28.70
C ASP A 298 -19.98 -1.85 -29.85
N GLY A 299 -19.50 -0.67 -30.28
CA GLY A 299 -20.08 0.11 -31.38
C GLY A 299 -21.31 0.93 -30.98
N LYS A 300 -21.70 0.92 -29.69
CA LYS A 300 -22.77 1.78 -29.18
C LYS A 300 -22.23 3.15 -28.81
N SER A 301 -23.11 4.14 -28.82
CA SER A 301 -22.85 5.48 -28.32
C SER A 301 -23.96 5.95 -27.40
N ASP A 302 -23.64 6.90 -26.52
CA ASP A 302 -24.59 7.63 -25.68
C ASP A 302 -24.08 9.07 -25.46
N ASP A 303 -24.98 10.00 -25.17
CA ASP A 303 -24.66 11.38 -24.80
C ASP A 303 -24.44 11.56 -23.30
N PHE A 304 -23.45 12.39 -22.95
CA PHE A 304 -23.13 12.72 -21.56
C PHE A 304 -22.93 14.22 -21.35
N ASP A 305 -23.31 14.69 -20.16
CA ASP A 305 -23.08 16.06 -19.69
C ASP A 305 -21.75 16.18 -18.93
N ALA A 306 -21.26 15.08 -18.35
CA ALA A 306 -20.00 15.03 -17.62
C ALA A 306 -19.31 13.67 -17.67
N ILE A 307 -17.99 13.68 -17.57
CA ILE A 307 -17.14 12.48 -17.54
C ILE A 307 -16.22 12.53 -16.31
N VAL A 308 -16.30 11.49 -15.49
CA VAL A 308 -15.42 11.28 -14.33
C VAL A 308 -14.47 10.12 -14.59
N PHE A 309 -13.19 10.43 -14.76
CA PHE A 309 -12.11 9.46 -14.96
C PHE A 309 -11.65 8.85 -13.63
N ALA A 310 -12.07 7.62 -13.34
CA ALA A 310 -11.60 6.79 -12.25
C ALA A 310 -10.53 5.79 -12.73
N THR A 311 -9.56 6.30 -13.48
CA THR A 311 -8.57 5.56 -14.27
C THR A 311 -7.24 5.32 -13.55
N GLY A 312 -7.17 5.67 -12.27
CA GLY A 312 -6.04 5.37 -11.39
C GLY A 312 -4.98 6.46 -11.36
N TYR A 313 -3.84 6.14 -10.76
CA TYR A 313 -2.80 7.10 -10.44
C TYR A 313 -1.42 6.58 -10.86
N LYS A 314 -0.46 7.48 -11.02
CA LYS A 314 0.97 7.17 -11.15
C LYS A 314 1.77 7.72 -9.96
N SER A 315 2.85 7.04 -9.63
CA SER A 315 3.84 7.52 -8.67
C SER A 315 4.71 8.60 -9.30
N THR A 316 5.06 9.63 -8.53
CA THR A 316 5.99 10.69 -8.96
C THR A 316 7.42 10.46 -8.48
N ALA A 317 7.69 9.37 -7.73
CA ALA A 317 9.01 9.10 -7.16
C ALA A 317 10.13 9.08 -8.21
N ASN A 318 9.85 8.48 -9.37
CA ASN A 318 10.81 8.33 -10.47
C ASN A 318 11.19 9.67 -11.14
N ASN A 319 10.43 10.75 -10.91
CA ASN A 319 10.72 12.05 -11.52
C ASN A 319 11.88 12.77 -10.83
N TRP A 320 12.07 12.55 -9.53
CA TRP A 320 13.08 13.23 -8.72
C TRP A 320 14.15 12.27 -8.19
N LEU A 321 13.89 10.97 -8.11
CA LEU A 321 14.89 9.96 -7.76
C LEU A 321 15.73 9.59 -9.00
N LYS A 322 17.00 10.00 -9.05
CA LYS A 322 17.81 9.86 -10.28
C LYS A 322 18.34 8.43 -10.52
N PRO A 323 18.58 8.01 -11.79
CA PRO A 323 18.93 6.63 -12.11
C PRO A 323 20.41 6.26 -11.90
N SER A 324 21.36 7.21 -11.89
CA SER A 324 22.77 6.95 -11.54
C SER A 324 22.97 6.50 -10.10
N THR A 325 21.86 6.44 -9.37
CA THR A 325 21.70 6.05 -7.98
C THR A 325 21.27 4.59 -7.83
N VAL A 326 21.04 3.94 -8.96
CA VAL A 326 20.75 2.52 -9.10
C VAL A 326 21.99 1.90 -9.71
N GLY A 327 22.90 1.41 -8.87
CA GLY A 327 23.94 0.49 -9.34
C GLY A 327 23.29 -0.66 -10.14
N SER A 328 24.07 -1.45 -10.87
CA SER A 328 23.61 -2.59 -11.69
C SER A 328 22.78 -3.67 -10.94
N GLN A 329 22.42 -3.42 -9.69
CA GLN A 329 21.43 -4.10 -8.85
C GLN A 329 20.37 -3.11 -8.32
N GLY A 330 19.57 -2.52 -9.22
CA GLY A 330 18.18 -2.09 -9.00
C GLY A 330 17.73 -1.91 -7.55
N LEU A 331 17.86 -0.71 -6.96
CA LEU A 331 17.44 -0.42 -5.58
C LEU A 331 18.24 -1.28 -4.58
N VAL A 332 18.87 -0.71 -3.55
CA VAL A 332 19.26 -1.56 -2.39
C VAL A 332 17.97 -1.88 -1.63
N VAL A 333 17.12 -2.71 -2.23
CA VAL A 333 16.35 -3.70 -1.51
C VAL A 333 17.39 -4.49 -0.73
N ALA A 334 17.18 -4.72 0.56
CA ALA A 334 17.93 -5.72 1.29
C ALA A 334 17.72 -7.09 0.61
N GLY A 335 18.51 -7.37 -0.42
CA GLY A 335 18.42 -8.51 -1.32
C GLY A 335 19.77 -9.20 -1.33
N GLY A 336 19.74 -10.51 -1.06
CA GLY A 336 20.90 -11.32 -0.72
C GLY A 336 22.10 -11.19 -1.66
N GLY A 337 23.23 -10.81 -1.08
CA GLY A 337 24.55 -10.89 -1.69
C GLY A 337 25.59 -10.66 -0.61
N GLU A 338 26.26 -11.73 -0.15
CA GLU A 338 27.39 -11.62 0.77
C GLU A 338 28.45 -10.66 0.20
N LYS A 339 28.58 -9.47 0.79
CA LYS A 339 29.85 -8.74 0.80
C LYS A 339 30.37 -8.73 2.22
N LYS A 340 31.43 -9.51 2.45
CA LYS A 340 32.23 -9.52 3.69
C LYS A 340 32.89 -8.16 3.88
N GLY A 341 32.18 -7.21 4.49
CA GLY A 341 32.73 -5.99 5.07
C GLY A 341 33.03 -6.23 6.55
N LYS A 342 34.30 -6.10 6.97
CA LYS A 342 34.69 -6.15 8.39
C LYS A 342 34.34 -4.82 9.07
N GLY A 343 33.65 -4.88 10.21
CA GLY A 343 33.50 -3.75 11.14
C GLY A 343 32.10 -3.12 11.13
N GLY A 344 31.51 -2.94 12.31
CA GLY A 344 30.13 -2.47 12.48
C GLY A 344 29.91 -1.03 12.05
N SER A 345 28.93 -0.83 11.17
CA SER A 345 28.20 0.42 10.88
C SER A 345 26.95 0.02 10.08
N LEU A 346 25.82 0.71 10.27
CA LEU A 346 24.73 0.60 9.29
C LEU A 346 25.27 1.09 7.93
N SER A 347 25.01 0.31 6.88
CA SER A 347 25.30 0.70 5.51
C SER A 347 24.29 1.76 5.06
N PRO A 348 24.70 2.88 4.47
CA PRO A 348 23.77 3.81 3.86
C PRO A 348 23.05 3.14 2.68
N GLY A 349 21.77 3.46 2.53
CA GLY A 349 20.89 2.79 1.57
C GLY A 349 19.61 3.59 1.31
N ILE A 350 18.86 3.17 0.28
CA ILE A 350 17.50 3.64 0.01
C ILE A 350 16.56 2.77 0.82
N LEU A 351 15.65 3.37 1.59
CA LEU A 351 14.50 2.65 2.11
C LEU A 351 13.24 3.17 1.40
N GLY A 352 12.73 2.39 0.45
CA GLY A 352 11.38 2.60 -0.06
C GLY A 352 10.38 2.05 0.96
N ILE A 353 9.51 2.90 1.52
CA ILE A 353 8.40 2.45 2.36
C ILE A 353 7.12 2.70 1.57
N VAL A 354 6.55 1.61 1.06
CA VAL A 354 5.22 1.63 0.45
C VAL A 354 4.28 0.94 1.44
N GLY A 355 3.22 1.64 1.85
CA GLY A 355 2.26 1.11 2.84
C GLY A 355 2.54 1.49 4.30
N MET A 356 1.61 1.07 5.18
CA MET A 356 1.49 1.54 6.58
C MET A 356 2.33 0.76 7.61
N ILE A 357 3.12 -0.23 7.19
CA ILE A 357 3.85 -1.09 8.12
C ILE A 357 5.30 -0.65 8.20
N VAL A 358 5.68 -0.10 9.36
CA VAL A 358 7.07 0.09 9.78
C VAL A 358 7.26 -0.79 11.01
N GLU A 359 7.98 -1.90 10.87
CA GLU A 359 8.45 -2.69 12.00
C GLU A 359 9.90 -2.31 12.30
N ILE A 360 10.15 -1.84 13.52
CA ILE A 360 11.50 -1.67 14.06
C ILE A 360 11.64 -2.68 15.21
N GLU A 361 12.37 -3.77 14.96
CA GLU A 361 12.74 -4.72 16.01
C GLU A 361 14.01 -4.25 16.71
N GLY A 362 13.92 -3.98 18.02
CA GLY A 362 15.06 -3.86 18.91
C GLY A 362 15.10 -5.10 19.81
N ASN A 363 16.12 -5.94 19.67
CA ASN A 363 16.39 -6.98 20.67
C ASN A 363 17.57 -6.52 21.53
N GLY A 364 17.41 -6.59 22.85
CA GLY A 364 18.34 -6.02 23.84
C GLY A 364 19.81 -6.31 23.52
N GLY A 365 20.53 -5.29 23.04
CA GLY A 365 21.99 -5.29 22.90
C GLY A 365 22.61 -5.43 21.50
N SER A 366 21.85 -5.40 20.39
CA SER A 366 22.39 -5.50 19.00
C SER A 366 21.89 -4.38 18.06
N PRO A 367 22.63 -4.00 16.99
CA PRO A 367 22.27 -2.85 16.13
C PRO A 367 21.00 -3.06 15.31
N PHE A 368 20.33 -1.95 15.05
CA PHE A 368 18.97 -1.82 14.50
C PHE A 368 18.87 -2.15 13.01
N GLY A 369 17.75 -2.74 12.60
CA GLY A 369 17.32 -2.86 11.21
C GLY A 369 15.89 -2.32 11.06
N ILE A 370 15.64 -1.51 10.03
CA ILE A 370 14.29 -1.01 9.69
C ILE A 370 13.75 -1.91 8.58
N VAL A 371 12.62 -2.58 8.81
CA VAL A 371 11.95 -3.40 7.80
C VAL A 371 10.83 -2.59 7.17
N GLY A 372 11.03 -2.15 5.93
CA GLY A 372 9.96 -1.61 5.07
C GLY A 372 9.49 -2.69 4.09
N MET A 373 8.17 -2.83 3.92
CA MET A 373 7.62 -3.57 2.77
C MET A 373 7.54 -2.64 1.56
N VAL A 374 7.88 -3.17 0.39
CA VAL A 374 7.77 -2.51 -0.90
C VAL A 374 6.68 -3.22 -1.71
N GLY A 375 5.63 -2.49 -2.07
CA GLY A 375 4.67 -2.88 -3.08
C GLY A 375 5.33 -3.09 -4.43
N ASN A 376 5.08 -4.24 -5.05
CA ASN A 376 5.54 -4.50 -6.41
C ASN A 376 4.64 -3.73 -7.40
N GLY A 377 5.12 -2.57 -7.83
CA GLY A 377 4.50 -1.72 -8.84
C GLY A 377 5.52 -1.11 -9.81
N ILE A 378 6.46 -1.91 -10.34
CA ILE A 378 7.30 -1.50 -11.46
C ILE A 378 7.00 -2.45 -12.63
N GLU A 379 6.28 -1.95 -13.64
CA GLU A 379 6.19 -2.61 -14.94
C GLU A 379 7.57 -2.55 -15.62
N GLY A 380 8.06 -3.70 -16.08
CA GLY A 380 9.22 -3.81 -16.95
C GLY A 380 10.53 -4.17 -16.25
N ILE A 381 10.70 -5.44 -15.89
CA ILE A 381 11.88 -6.31 -16.11
C ILE A 381 11.60 -7.59 -15.30
N GLY A 382 11.48 -8.72 -16.00
CA GLY A 382 11.21 -10.02 -15.39
C GLY A 382 12.35 -10.47 -14.48
N GLY A 383 12.04 -10.71 -13.21
CA GLY A 383 12.94 -11.35 -12.25
C GLY A 383 12.20 -11.72 -10.97
N ASN A 384 12.17 -13.01 -10.63
CA ASN A 384 11.65 -13.49 -9.34
C ASN A 384 12.52 -12.97 -8.20
N VAL A 385 11.96 -12.26 -7.22
CA VAL A 385 12.68 -11.88 -5.99
C VAL A 385 11.95 -12.43 -4.77
N ALA A 386 12.67 -13.19 -3.95
CA ALA A 386 12.17 -13.83 -2.74
C ALA A 386 12.22 -12.87 -1.54
N ALA A 387 11.16 -12.87 -0.73
CA ALA A 387 11.14 -12.18 0.56
C ALA A 387 12.14 -12.84 1.55
N GLY A 388 13.10 -12.07 2.07
CA GLY A 388 14.08 -12.50 3.07
C GLY A 388 13.95 -11.74 4.38
N THR A 389 14.18 -12.43 5.51
CA THR A 389 14.38 -11.84 6.84
C THR A 389 15.89 -11.80 7.11
N VAL A 390 16.44 -10.64 7.50
CA VAL A 390 17.87 -10.49 7.81
C VAL A 390 18.05 -10.39 9.32
N GLY A 391 18.77 -11.35 9.91
CA GLY A 391 19.23 -11.30 11.29
C GLY A 391 20.76 -11.40 11.35
N PHE A 392 21.41 -10.52 12.12
CA PHE A 392 22.86 -10.53 12.30
C PHE A 392 23.22 -10.93 13.74
N GLY A 393 23.97 -12.02 13.89
CA GLY A 393 24.51 -12.49 15.17
C GLY A 393 25.93 -11.99 15.44
N ARG A 394 26.32 -11.96 16.72
CA ARG A 394 27.67 -11.63 17.19
C ARG A 394 28.45 -12.92 17.42
N GLU A 395 29.63 -13.08 16.83
CA GLU A 395 30.58 -14.12 17.24
C GLU A 395 31.88 -13.51 17.75
N GLY A 396 32.34 -14.02 18.90
CA GLY A 396 33.63 -13.69 19.46
C GLY A 396 34.31 -14.93 20.08
N LYS A 397 35.49 -15.22 19.52
CA LYS A 397 36.67 -15.91 20.07
C LYS A 397 36.77 -17.44 19.98
N GLY A 398 37.58 -17.87 19.00
CA GLY A 398 38.56 -18.96 19.14
C GLY A 398 38.22 -20.27 18.41
N GLY A 399 39.07 -20.64 17.44
CA GLY A 399 39.19 -22.02 16.92
C GLY A 399 38.55 -22.27 15.54
N SER A 400 39.39 -22.56 14.55
CA SER A 400 39.01 -23.04 13.21
C SER A 400 38.46 -24.47 13.26
N TRP A 401 37.33 -24.76 12.61
CA TRP A 401 37.04 -25.99 11.84
C TRP A 401 35.90 -25.73 10.84
N VAL A 402 35.97 -26.37 9.67
CA VAL A 402 35.02 -26.30 8.55
C VAL A 402 34.06 -27.50 8.60
N ALA A 403 32.73 -27.30 8.50
CA ALA A 403 31.76 -28.13 7.77
C ALA A 403 30.27 -27.80 8.09
N GLY A 404 29.47 -27.59 7.04
CA GLY A 404 28.14 -28.20 6.78
C GLY A 404 26.93 -28.02 7.71
N ILE A 405 25.94 -27.23 7.25
CA ILE A 405 24.47 -27.49 7.14
C ILE A 405 23.62 -27.95 8.39
N VAL A 406 22.52 -27.19 8.61
CA VAL A 406 21.17 -27.50 9.19
C VAL A 406 20.94 -27.58 10.71
N GLY A 407 19.91 -26.85 11.17
CA GLY A 407 19.18 -27.13 12.41
C GLY A 407 18.10 -26.09 12.79
N ILE A 408 16.82 -26.42 12.57
CA ILE A 408 15.60 -25.82 13.16
C ILE A 408 15.35 -26.46 14.54
N VAL A 409 14.89 -25.71 15.56
CA VAL A 409 13.89 -25.99 16.64
C VAL A 409 13.82 -24.69 17.49
N GLY A 410 12.73 -24.14 18.05
CA GLY A 410 11.35 -24.55 18.30
C GLY A 410 10.74 -23.59 19.33
N ILE A 411 9.41 -23.58 19.37
CA ILE A 411 8.47 -22.72 20.13
C ILE A 411 8.53 -22.92 21.65
N VAL A 412 8.27 -21.88 22.46
CA VAL A 412 7.34 -21.91 23.61
C VAL A 412 6.71 -20.51 23.79
N GLY A 413 5.38 -20.43 23.78
CA GLY A 413 4.62 -19.32 24.38
C GLY A 413 4.01 -19.76 25.71
N ILE A 414 3.42 -18.82 26.46
CA ILE A 414 2.28 -18.90 27.42
C ILE A 414 2.34 -17.62 28.30
N VAL A 415 1.33 -16.73 28.20
CA VAL A 415 0.23 -16.47 29.16
C VAL A 415 0.69 -16.22 30.60
N GLY A 416 0.28 -15.06 31.15
CA GLY A 416 0.65 -14.64 32.50
C GLY A 416 -0.11 -15.36 33.63
N CYS A 417 0.51 -15.37 34.82
CA CYS A 417 -0.08 -15.19 36.14
C CYS A 417 1.03 -15.25 37.22
N ASP A 418 0.71 -14.69 38.38
CA ASP A 418 1.51 -14.46 39.58
C ASP A 418 2.39 -15.60 40.12
N GLY A 419 3.44 -15.23 40.87
CA GLY A 419 3.82 -15.92 42.11
C GLY A 419 5.07 -16.84 42.12
N VAL A 420 6.06 -16.42 42.94
CA VAL A 420 6.86 -17.23 43.90
C VAL A 420 7.88 -18.29 43.40
N ALA A 421 9.16 -17.96 43.67
CA ALA A 421 10.29 -18.75 44.21
C ALA A 421 10.96 -19.94 43.48
N SER A 422 12.29 -19.80 43.36
CA SER A 422 13.40 -20.74 43.68
C SER A 422 13.58 -22.08 42.95
N GLY A 423 14.84 -22.36 42.54
CA GLY A 423 15.41 -23.71 42.67
C GLY A 423 16.10 -24.34 41.44
N ALA A 424 17.43 -24.20 41.39
CA ALA A 424 18.47 -25.19 41.03
C ALA A 424 18.26 -26.34 40.01
N ALA A 425 19.22 -26.39 39.07
CA ALA A 425 20.09 -27.52 38.70
C ALA A 425 19.57 -28.74 37.89
N GLY A 426 20.15 -28.89 36.68
CA GLY A 426 20.88 -30.10 36.25
C GLY A 426 20.10 -31.29 35.68
N VAL A 427 20.48 -31.75 34.48
CA VAL A 427 21.05 -33.10 34.22
C VAL A 427 21.12 -33.39 32.72
N SER A 428 22.19 -34.12 32.39
CA SER A 428 22.75 -34.58 31.12
C SER A 428 21.99 -35.67 30.34
N ARG A 429 22.15 -35.62 29.00
CA ARG A 429 22.38 -36.71 28.01
C ARG A 429 21.86 -38.13 28.32
N ARG A 430 21.07 -38.71 27.39
CA ARG A 430 21.49 -39.84 26.52
C ARG A 430 20.40 -40.38 25.54
N TRP A 431 20.88 -40.65 24.32
CA TRP A 431 20.48 -41.63 23.28
C TRP A 431 19.29 -41.41 22.34
N ARG A 432 19.69 -41.28 21.06
CA ARG A 432 18.97 -41.54 19.81
C ARG A 432 18.65 -43.03 19.66
N ALA A 433 17.43 -43.34 19.23
CA ALA A 433 17.13 -44.40 18.27
C ALA A 433 15.73 -44.18 17.66
N ALA A 434 15.59 -44.50 16.37
CA ALA A 434 14.36 -44.60 15.56
C ALA A 434 13.81 -43.31 14.90
N TRP A 435 14.31 -43.03 13.69
CA TRP A 435 13.57 -42.48 12.55
C TRP A 435 13.68 -43.57 11.45
N PRO A 436 12.59 -44.03 10.78
CA PRO A 436 11.94 -43.18 9.77
C PRO A 436 10.43 -43.39 9.54
N ALA A 437 9.66 -42.30 9.54
CA ALA A 437 8.48 -42.07 8.68
C ALA A 437 7.94 -40.65 8.95
N LEU A 438 7.45 -39.95 7.92
CA LEU A 438 6.92 -38.56 7.91
C LEU A 438 7.96 -37.46 7.72
N HIS A 439 8.45 -37.28 6.49
CA HIS A 439 8.95 -35.99 6.00
C HIS A 439 8.52 -35.78 4.53
N SER A 440 7.33 -35.21 4.34
CA SER A 440 7.06 -34.25 3.26
C SER A 440 5.91 -33.34 3.73
N ASN A 441 5.98 -32.04 3.38
CA ASN A 441 4.96 -30.99 3.62
C ASN A 441 4.98 -30.20 4.95
N ALA A 442 6.12 -29.66 5.40
CA ALA A 442 6.10 -28.66 6.48
C ALA A 442 7.05 -27.44 6.36
N LEU A 443 7.77 -27.25 5.25
CA LEU A 443 8.84 -26.23 5.19
C LEU A 443 8.64 -25.04 4.21
N THR A 444 7.42 -24.76 3.74
CA THR A 444 7.17 -23.63 2.81
C THR A 444 6.26 -22.52 3.35
N SER A 445 5.92 -22.49 4.64
CA SER A 445 4.95 -21.54 5.22
C SER A 445 5.52 -20.19 5.70
N LYS A 446 6.86 -19.99 5.67
CA LYS A 446 7.48 -18.80 6.28
C LYS A 446 7.80 -17.67 5.28
N ALA A 447 8.16 -17.99 4.04
CA ALA A 447 8.47 -17.00 2.99
C ALA A 447 7.23 -16.43 2.25
N ARG A 448 6.02 -16.96 2.49
CA ARG A 448 4.76 -16.44 1.92
C ARG A 448 4.13 -15.29 2.72
N ARG A 449 4.74 -14.85 3.83
CA ARG A 449 4.14 -13.91 4.79
C ARG A 449 4.14 -12.44 4.39
N ASN A 450 4.91 -12.05 3.36
CA ASN A 450 5.24 -10.63 3.11
C ASN A 450 4.61 -10.00 1.86
N HIS A 451 3.62 -10.64 1.21
CA HIS A 451 3.09 -10.18 -0.09
C HIS A 451 1.60 -9.76 -0.09
N LEU A 452 0.95 -9.56 1.06
CA LEU A 452 -0.50 -9.30 1.12
C LEU A 452 -0.93 -8.03 1.87
N TRP A 453 0.00 -7.12 2.17
CA TRP A 453 -0.27 -5.99 3.08
C TRP A 453 -0.15 -4.62 2.43
N GLU A 454 -1.04 -4.30 1.50
CA GLU A 454 -1.18 -2.96 0.92
C GLU A 454 -2.59 -2.74 0.38
N ALA A 455 -3.38 -1.89 1.04
CA ALA A 455 -4.53 -1.22 0.44
C ALA A 455 -4.99 -0.04 1.30
N MET A 456 -4.36 1.12 1.08
CA MET A 456 -5.10 2.38 1.10
C MET A 456 -5.13 2.92 -0.32
N SER A 457 -6.01 2.34 -1.13
CA SER A 457 -6.30 2.86 -2.46
C SER A 457 -7.72 3.40 -2.42
N ILE A 458 -7.81 4.72 -2.43
CA ILE A 458 -9.01 5.48 -2.80
C ILE A 458 -9.46 5.03 -4.19
#